data_AF-A0AAD2FEQ8-F1
#
_entry.id   AF-A0AAD2FEQ8-F1
#
_cell.length_a   1.000
_cell.length_b   1.000
_cell.length_c   1.000
_cell.angle_alpha   90.00
_cell.angle_beta   90.00
_cell.angle_gamma   90.00
#
_symmetry.space_group_name_H-M   'P 1'
#
loop_
_entity.id
_entity.type
_entity.pdbx_description
1 polymer ?
#
loop_
_entity_poly.entity_id
_entity_poly.type
_entity_poly.pdbx_seq_one_letter_code
_entity_poly.pdbx_strand_id
1 'polypeptide(L)'
;MDFLKPISFFACRKPALSYVSVEMTTSVPWDPYDLESSCIKQNLRREYQGDIATQQIYSVVRSDPNYRSICPLALPIALGDRVEATINSVKSDGKSYLVKPEQLARRWRISLECARRTLKKTTQLALRDWTKVKGSRPFGPTQFQLEYPRLRADIWADIKQGPCVSAEGKKYVAVYAAACQWARGYALKKESEVSNSLKELFRDIGFPRVLRPDDAQSLTAGEF
;
A
#
# COMPACT_ATOMS: atom_id res chain seq x y z
N MET A 1 -14.75 28.28 -38.28
CA MET A 1 -14.65 26.87 -38.73
C MET A 1 -15.84 26.17 -38.12
N ASP A 2 -16.93 26.06 -38.87
CA ASP A 2 -18.20 25.54 -38.33
C ASP A 2 -18.14 24.01 -38.28
N PHE A 3 -18.09 23.47 -37.05
CA PHE A 3 -18.08 22.03 -36.82
C PHE A 3 -19.49 21.45 -37.04
N LEU A 4 -19.76 21.04 -38.28
CA LEU A 4 -21.09 20.53 -38.70
C LEU A 4 -21.47 19.14 -38.16
N LYS A 5 -20.60 18.45 -37.40
CA LYS A 5 -20.98 17.20 -36.70
C LYS A 5 -20.02 16.83 -35.56
N PRO A 6 -20.50 16.52 -34.34
CA PRO A 6 -19.66 15.96 -33.30
C PRO A 6 -19.23 14.54 -33.67
N ILE A 7 -17.92 14.31 -33.71
CA ILE A 7 -17.33 12.99 -33.95
C ILE A 7 -17.41 12.20 -32.63
N SER A 8 -18.18 11.11 -32.60
CA SER A 8 -18.20 10.19 -31.47
C SER A 8 -17.15 9.09 -31.68
N PHE A 9 -16.20 8.98 -30.78
CA PHE A 9 -15.19 7.91 -30.78
C PHE A 9 -15.70 6.59 -30.17
N PHE A 10 -16.91 6.58 -29.60
CA PHE A 10 -17.50 5.39 -29.01
C PHE A 10 -18.56 4.81 -29.96
N ALA A 11 -18.32 3.58 -30.44
CA ALA A 11 -19.21 2.87 -31.38
C ALA A 11 -20.65 2.66 -30.84
N CYS A 12 -20.84 2.74 -29.52
CA CYS A 12 -22.06 2.27 -28.86
C CYS A 12 -22.99 3.38 -28.34
N ARG A 13 -22.63 4.67 -28.44
CA ARG A 13 -23.46 5.76 -27.87
C ARG A 13 -23.53 6.97 -28.81
N LYS A 14 -24.75 7.29 -29.25
CA LYS A 14 -25.06 8.57 -29.90
C LYS A 14 -25.10 9.66 -28.82
N PRO A 15 -24.44 10.82 -29.00
CA PRO A 15 -24.44 11.88 -27.99
C PRO A 15 -25.86 12.43 -27.81
N ALA A 16 -26.27 12.65 -26.55
CA ALA A 16 -27.51 13.34 -26.21
C ALA A 16 -27.38 14.84 -26.55
N LEU A 17 -28.52 15.54 -26.74
CA LEU A 17 -28.60 16.94 -27.19
C LEU A 17 -27.87 17.97 -26.30
N SER A 18 -27.53 17.62 -25.05
CA SER A 18 -26.70 18.43 -24.17
C SER A 18 -25.22 18.07 -24.34
N TYR A 19 -24.49 18.82 -25.16
CA TYR A 19 -23.04 18.70 -25.26
C TYR A 19 -22.34 19.79 -24.46
N VAL A 20 -21.28 19.42 -23.75
CA VAL A 20 -20.33 20.36 -23.18
C VAL A 20 -19.19 20.49 -24.18
N SER A 21 -19.03 21.66 -24.80
CA SER A 21 -17.88 21.93 -25.65
C SER A 21 -16.65 22.11 -24.77
N VAL A 22 -15.66 21.22 -24.91
CA VAL A 22 -14.37 21.34 -24.24
C VAL A 22 -13.32 21.64 -25.29
N GLU A 23 -12.75 22.83 -25.24
CA GLU A 23 -11.61 23.20 -26.09
C GLU A 23 -10.33 22.61 -25.47
N MET A 24 -9.76 21.61 -26.15
CA MET A 24 -8.55 20.91 -25.70
C MET A 24 -7.27 21.73 -25.89
N THR A 25 -7.32 22.75 -26.73
CA THR A 25 -6.19 23.59 -27.10
C THR A 25 -6.63 25.04 -27.11
N THR A 26 -6.04 25.85 -26.24
CA THR A 26 -6.20 27.31 -26.29
C THR A 26 -5.39 27.87 -27.45
N SER A 27 -5.86 28.97 -28.07
CA SER A 27 -5.10 29.70 -29.09
C SER A 27 -3.91 30.49 -28.52
N VAL A 28 -3.72 30.43 -27.20
CA VAL A 28 -2.64 31.11 -26.48
C VAL A 28 -1.35 30.29 -26.64
N PRO A 29 -0.22 30.92 -27.02
CA PRO A 29 1.07 30.25 -27.10
C PRO A 29 1.44 29.63 -25.75
N TRP A 30 1.98 28.41 -25.75
CA TRP A 30 2.39 27.74 -24.53
C TRP A 30 3.60 28.45 -23.91
N ASP A 31 3.45 28.96 -22.69
CA ASP A 31 4.54 29.53 -21.89
C ASP A 31 4.84 28.62 -20.68
N PRO A 32 6.05 28.03 -20.59
CA PRO A 32 6.45 27.23 -19.43
C PRO A 32 6.65 28.03 -18.14
N TYR A 33 6.83 29.35 -18.22
CA TYR A 33 7.14 30.21 -17.09
C TYR A 33 5.95 31.01 -16.57
N ASP A 34 4.75 30.79 -17.12
CA ASP A 34 3.54 31.43 -16.62
C ASP A 34 3.21 30.97 -15.19
N LEU A 35 3.35 31.92 -14.25
CA LEU A 35 3.14 31.71 -12.82
C LEU A 35 1.68 31.38 -12.50
N GLU A 36 0.74 31.97 -13.24
CA GLU A 36 -0.70 31.73 -13.03
C GLU A 36 -1.08 30.31 -13.43
N SER A 37 -0.66 29.87 -14.62
CA SER A 37 -0.84 28.49 -15.10
C SER A 37 -0.20 27.45 -14.18
N SER A 38 0.98 27.75 -13.62
CA SER A 38 1.67 26.87 -12.67
C SER A 38 0.89 26.71 -11.36
N CYS A 39 0.38 27.83 -10.83
CA CYS A 39 -0.45 27.85 -9.62
C CYS A 39 -1.74 27.05 -9.81
N ILE A 40 -2.45 27.24 -10.93
CA ILE A 40 -3.68 26.51 -11.25
C ILE A 40 -3.42 25.01 -11.39
N LYS A 41 -2.33 24.61 -12.06
CA LYS A 41 -1.92 23.19 -12.15
C LYS A 41 -1.62 22.58 -10.78
N GLN A 42 -0.95 23.33 -9.89
CA GLN A 42 -0.70 22.87 -8.51
C GLN A 42 -1.98 22.78 -7.68
N ASN A 43 -2.93 23.69 -7.87
CA ASN A 43 -4.23 23.64 -7.20
C ASN A 43 -5.05 22.44 -7.66
N LEU A 44 -5.13 22.18 -8.96
CA LEU A 44 -5.80 20.99 -9.50
C LEU A 44 -5.13 19.68 -9.05
N ARG A 45 -3.79 19.64 -8.96
CA ARG A 45 -3.06 18.49 -8.39
C ARG A 45 -3.39 18.29 -6.92
N ARG A 46 -3.51 19.36 -6.14
CA ARG A 46 -3.91 19.32 -4.72
C ARG A 46 -5.37 18.88 -4.54
N GLU A 47 -6.27 19.36 -5.39
CA GLU A 47 -7.69 19.00 -5.38
C GLU A 47 -7.91 17.53 -5.76
N TYR A 48 -7.21 17.02 -6.77
CA TYR A 48 -7.23 15.58 -7.11
C TYR A 48 -6.57 14.70 -6.04
N GLN A 49 -5.62 15.23 -5.28
CA GLN A 49 -5.04 14.56 -4.11
C GLN A 49 -5.93 14.73 -2.85
N GLY A 50 -7.00 15.53 -2.94
CA GLY A 50 -7.82 16.02 -1.84
C GLY A 50 -8.86 15.06 -1.27
N ASP A 51 -9.01 13.85 -1.81
CA ASP A 51 -9.75 12.75 -1.16
C ASP A 51 -8.88 11.96 -0.16
N ILE A 52 -7.72 12.48 0.23
CA ILE A 52 -6.94 11.97 1.36
C ILE A 52 -6.60 13.13 2.29
N ALA A 53 -7.24 13.12 3.45
CA ALA A 53 -7.16 14.06 4.57
C ALA A 53 -5.75 14.23 5.19
N THR A 54 -4.74 14.67 4.45
CA THR A 54 -3.34 14.72 4.94
C THR A 54 -2.61 16.05 4.80
N GLN A 55 -3.21 17.12 4.26
CA GLN A 55 -2.48 18.39 4.09
C GLN A 55 -2.68 19.45 5.19
N GLN A 56 -3.59 19.29 6.14
CA GLN A 56 -3.76 20.25 7.24
C GLN A 56 -2.68 20.16 8.34
N ILE A 57 -1.78 19.17 8.32
CA ILE A 57 -0.77 18.96 9.38
C ILE A 57 0.54 19.72 9.10
N TYR A 58 0.83 20.11 7.85
CA TYR A 58 2.14 20.66 7.47
C TYR A 58 2.33 22.17 7.67
N SER A 59 1.29 22.91 8.08
CA SER A 59 1.36 24.38 8.21
C SER A 59 1.45 24.90 9.65
N VAL A 60 1.60 24.03 10.68
CA VAL A 60 1.74 24.47 12.09
C VAL A 60 3.17 24.29 12.62
N VAL A 61 4.08 23.69 11.86
CA VAL A 61 5.47 23.43 12.31
C VAL A 61 6.47 24.36 11.61
N ARG A 62 6.26 25.67 11.74
CA ARG A 62 7.29 26.74 11.67
C ARG A 62 6.73 27.88 12.51
N SER A 63 7.34 28.36 13.59
CA SER A 63 8.75 28.37 13.99
C SER A 63 8.81 28.84 15.45
N ASP A 64 9.48 28.11 16.33
CA ASP A 64 10.03 28.66 17.57
C ASP A 64 11.40 28.03 17.83
N PRO A 65 12.50 28.81 17.95
CA PRO A 65 13.85 28.25 18.04
C PRO A 65 14.19 27.62 19.40
N ASN A 66 13.31 27.73 20.40
CA ASN A 66 13.69 27.50 21.82
C ASN A 66 13.04 26.30 22.51
N TYR A 67 12.31 25.43 21.83
CA TYR A 67 11.75 24.25 22.49
C TYR A 67 12.53 22.97 22.17
N ARG A 68 13.56 22.70 22.97
CA ARG A 68 14.13 21.36 23.12
C ARG A 68 13.33 20.61 24.20
N SER A 69 12.89 19.40 23.83
CA SER A 69 12.15 18.40 24.60
C SER A 69 10.63 18.58 24.64
N ILE A 70 9.92 17.90 23.74
CA ILE A 70 8.49 17.63 23.89
C ILE A 70 8.36 16.53 24.95
N CYS A 71 7.88 16.89 26.13
CA CYS A 71 7.44 15.91 27.13
C CYS A 71 6.32 15.03 26.50
N PRO A 72 6.40 13.68 26.56
CA PRO A 72 5.45 12.79 25.88
C PRO A 72 4.00 12.93 26.32
N LEU A 73 3.77 13.62 27.45
CA LEU A 73 2.46 13.80 28.07
C LEU A 73 1.75 15.12 27.70
N ALA A 74 2.40 16.02 26.95
CA ALA A 74 1.81 17.33 26.62
C ALA A 74 0.89 17.30 25.38
N LEU A 75 1.12 16.37 24.45
CA LEU A 75 0.34 16.23 23.22
C LEU A 75 -1.14 15.84 23.44
N PRO A 76 -1.49 14.91 24.34
CA PRO A 76 -2.89 14.52 24.58
C PRO A 76 -3.72 15.64 25.24
N ILE A 77 -3.09 16.46 26.08
CA ILE A 77 -3.76 17.54 26.81
C ILE A 77 -4.11 18.71 25.87
N ALA A 78 -3.23 19.03 24.92
CA ALA A 78 -3.44 20.11 23.96
C ALA A 78 -4.51 19.81 22.90
N LEU A 79 -4.81 18.53 22.65
CA LEU A 79 -5.80 18.08 21.67
C LEU A 79 -7.21 17.92 22.26
N GLY A 80 -7.41 18.12 23.56
CA GLY A 80 -8.74 18.07 24.20
C GLY A 80 -9.38 16.68 24.29
N ASP A 81 -8.71 15.63 23.80
CA ASP A 81 -9.20 14.26 23.91
C ASP A 81 -8.90 13.72 25.32
N ARG A 82 -9.92 13.69 26.17
CA ARG A 82 -9.95 12.80 27.33
C ARG A 82 -9.96 11.35 26.83
N VAL A 83 -8.78 10.82 26.52
CA VAL A 83 -8.60 9.38 26.32
C VAL A 83 -8.59 8.75 27.71
N GLU A 84 -9.77 8.44 28.22
CA GLU A 84 -9.91 7.43 29.27
C GLU A 84 -9.43 6.10 28.66
N ALA A 85 -8.17 5.75 28.93
CA ALA A 85 -7.62 4.48 28.50
C ALA A 85 -8.22 3.36 29.36
N THR A 86 -9.44 2.92 29.01
CA THR A 86 -10.01 1.69 29.56
C THR A 86 -9.20 0.51 29.02
N ILE A 87 -8.49 -0.19 29.92
CA ILE A 87 -7.73 -1.39 29.57
C ILE A 87 -8.72 -2.51 29.30
N ASN A 88 -9.20 -2.62 28.06
CA ASN A 88 -10.03 -3.72 27.63
C ASN A 88 -9.15 -4.94 27.36
N SER A 89 -9.45 -6.05 28.04
CA SER A 89 -8.87 -7.36 27.74
C SER A 89 -9.21 -7.74 26.29
N VAL A 90 -8.21 -7.78 25.42
CA VAL A 90 -8.36 -8.27 24.04
C VAL A 90 -8.29 -9.79 24.08
N LYS A 91 -9.46 -10.44 24.11
CA LYS A 91 -9.56 -11.86 23.78
C LYS A 91 -9.59 -11.98 22.25
N SER A 92 -8.48 -12.39 21.64
CA SER A 92 -8.44 -12.71 20.21
C SER A 92 -9.03 -14.10 19.97
N ASP A 93 -10.34 -14.18 19.82
CA ASP A 93 -11.00 -15.43 19.45
C ASP A 93 -11.09 -15.53 17.92
N GLY A 94 -10.17 -16.30 17.33
CA GLY A 94 -10.18 -16.67 15.90
C GLY A 94 -9.54 -15.68 14.91
N LYS A 95 -9.33 -16.17 13.67
CA LYS A 95 -8.80 -15.40 12.53
C LYS A 95 -9.62 -14.12 12.32
N SER A 96 -8.97 -12.95 12.39
CA SER A 96 -9.57 -11.69 12.01
C SER A 96 -9.53 -11.53 10.48
N TYR A 97 -10.71 -11.50 9.85
CA TYR A 97 -10.82 -11.25 8.42
C TYR A 97 -10.89 -9.74 8.17
N LEU A 98 -10.20 -9.23 7.14
CA LEU A 98 -10.33 -7.83 6.72
C LEU A 98 -11.77 -7.52 6.29
N VAL A 99 -12.45 -8.51 5.71
CA VAL A 99 -13.86 -8.44 5.32
C VAL A 99 -14.72 -9.21 6.31
N LYS A 100 -15.66 -8.52 6.96
CA LYS A 100 -16.63 -9.17 7.86
C LYS A 100 -17.61 -10.07 7.08
N PRO A 101 -18.08 -11.19 7.65
CA PRO A 101 -19.03 -12.09 6.98
C PRO A 101 -20.31 -11.38 6.52
N GLU A 102 -20.79 -10.39 7.26
CA GLU A 102 -21.95 -9.57 6.89
C GLU A 102 -21.72 -8.73 5.63
N GLN A 103 -20.52 -8.13 5.51
CA GLN A 103 -20.15 -7.33 4.34
C GLN A 103 -20.03 -8.24 3.10
N LEU A 104 -19.46 -9.43 3.26
CA LEU A 104 -19.35 -10.41 2.18
C LEU A 104 -20.74 -10.89 1.73
N ALA A 105 -21.61 -11.25 2.68
CA ALA A 105 -22.99 -11.67 2.41
C ALA A 105 -23.76 -10.62 1.60
N ARG A 106 -23.66 -9.33 1.98
CA ARG A 106 -24.31 -8.22 1.26
C ARG A 106 -23.76 -8.04 -0.15
N ARG A 107 -22.43 -8.08 -0.33
CA ARG A 107 -21.78 -7.87 -1.63
C ARG A 107 -22.03 -9.02 -2.60
N TRP A 108 -21.99 -10.25 -2.11
CA TRP A 108 -22.09 -11.47 -2.93
C TRP A 108 -23.51 -12.02 -3.00
N ARG A 109 -24.47 -11.40 -2.29
CA ARG A 109 -25.87 -11.84 -2.20
C ARG A 109 -26.00 -13.30 -1.75
N ILE A 110 -25.18 -13.72 -0.78
CA ILE A 110 -25.18 -15.06 -0.20
C ILE A 110 -25.70 -15.03 1.24
N SER A 111 -26.13 -16.18 1.77
CA SER A 111 -26.54 -16.28 3.18
C SER A 111 -25.35 -16.00 4.11
N LEU A 112 -25.65 -15.52 5.31
CA LEU A 112 -24.63 -15.19 6.31
C LEU A 112 -23.81 -16.42 6.73
N GLU A 113 -24.45 -17.60 6.75
CA GLU A 113 -23.77 -18.87 7.00
C GLU A 113 -22.85 -19.27 5.84
N CYS A 114 -23.30 -19.13 4.58
CA CYS A 114 -22.45 -19.32 3.41
C CYS A 114 -21.25 -18.38 3.44
N ALA A 115 -21.43 -17.09 3.75
CA ALA A 115 -20.33 -16.14 3.87
C ALA A 115 -19.31 -16.55 4.94
N ARG A 116 -19.77 -17.04 6.11
CA ARG A 116 -18.88 -17.58 7.16
C ARG A 116 -18.09 -18.80 6.67
N ARG A 117 -18.75 -19.74 5.99
CA ARG A 117 -18.11 -20.93 5.42
C ARG A 117 -17.09 -20.55 4.34
N THR A 118 -17.43 -19.59 3.48
CA THR A 118 -16.53 -19.05 2.45
C THR A 118 -15.31 -18.44 3.09
N LEU A 119 -15.45 -17.51 4.04
CA LEU A 119 -14.32 -16.90 4.73
C LEU A 119 -13.43 -17.91 5.46
N LYS A 120 -14.02 -18.96 6.06
CA LYS A 120 -13.24 -20.05 6.68
C LYS A 120 -12.43 -20.85 5.65
N LYS A 121 -12.95 -21.05 4.44
CA LYS A 121 -12.30 -21.86 3.39
C LYS A 121 -11.34 -21.05 2.51
N THR A 122 -11.66 -19.78 2.22
CA THR A 122 -10.85 -18.93 1.36
C THR A 122 -9.81 -18.20 2.19
N THR A 123 -8.54 -18.48 1.95
CA THR A 123 -7.45 -17.62 2.41
C THR A 123 -7.57 -16.28 1.68
N GLN A 124 -7.78 -15.20 2.43
CA GLN A 124 -7.68 -13.86 1.85
C GLN A 124 -6.21 -13.61 1.51
N LEU A 125 -5.94 -13.05 0.34
CA LEU A 125 -4.60 -12.57 0.01
C LEU A 125 -4.19 -11.58 1.09
N ALA A 126 -3.14 -11.90 1.84
CA ALA A 126 -2.52 -10.98 2.79
C ALA A 126 -1.79 -9.89 2.02
N LEU A 127 -2.54 -8.95 1.44
CA LEU A 127 -1.98 -7.79 0.75
C LEU A 127 -1.32 -6.89 1.81
N ARG A 128 0.02 -6.83 1.79
CA ARG A 128 0.78 -5.90 2.63
C ARG A 128 1.00 -4.61 1.85
N ASP A 129 0.07 -3.66 2.00
CA ASP A 129 0.19 -2.29 1.48
C ASP A 129 0.99 -1.41 2.46
N TRP A 130 2.13 -0.88 2.03
CA TRP A 130 3.00 -0.08 2.91
C TRP A 130 2.65 1.42 2.99
N THR A 131 1.62 1.84 2.26
CA THR A 131 1.17 3.24 2.27
C THR A 131 0.39 3.60 3.54
N LYS A 132 -0.16 2.60 4.27
CA LYS A 132 -0.96 2.78 5.49
C LYS A 132 -0.54 1.77 6.57
N VAL A 133 0.68 1.82 7.09
CA VAL A 133 1.14 0.86 8.11
C VAL A 133 0.79 1.32 9.53
N LYS A 134 -0.16 0.65 10.17
CA LYS A 134 -0.21 0.49 11.64
C LYS A 134 0.04 -0.98 12.00
N GLY A 135 1.26 -1.26 12.45
CA GLY A 135 1.63 -2.36 13.37
C GLY A 135 1.33 -3.83 12.99
N SER A 136 2.29 -4.49 12.34
CA SER A 136 2.94 -5.75 12.80
C SER A 136 4.15 -5.98 11.90
N ARG A 137 5.37 -5.77 12.41
CA ARG A 137 6.58 -5.58 11.59
C ARG A 137 7.42 -6.86 11.46
N PRO A 138 7.67 -7.32 10.23
CA PRO A 138 8.90 -7.97 9.80
C PRO A 138 9.81 -7.02 9.00
N PHE A 139 9.71 -5.70 9.19
CA PHE A 139 10.58 -4.74 8.49
C PHE A 139 11.13 -3.69 9.44
N GLY A 140 12.41 -3.34 9.22
CA GLY A 140 13.03 -2.19 9.86
C GLY A 140 12.24 -0.89 9.59
N PRO A 141 12.44 0.14 10.43
CA PRO A 141 11.88 1.47 10.22
C PRO A 141 11.98 1.95 8.77
N THR A 142 11.00 2.76 8.32
CA THR A 142 10.93 3.33 6.96
C THR A 142 12.25 3.97 6.51
N GLN A 143 13.04 4.50 7.45
CA GLN A 143 14.36 5.07 7.19
C GLN A 143 15.35 4.07 6.55
N PHE A 144 15.36 2.81 6.98
CA PHE A 144 16.21 1.77 6.38
C PHE A 144 15.74 1.37 4.98
N GLN A 145 14.48 1.65 4.63
CA GLN A 145 13.96 1.36 3.30
C GLN A 145 14.37 2.43 2.28
N LEU A 146 14.78 3.63 2.74
CA LEU A 146 15.24 4.71 1.87
C LEU A 146 16.68 4.50 1.37
N GLU A 147 17.43 3.59 1.99
CA GLU A 147 18.78 3.21 1.56
C GLU A 147 18.76 2.43 0.24
N TYR A 148 17.67 1.70 -0.03
CA TYR A 148 17.57 0.83 -1.19
C TYR A 148 16.83 1.50 -2.37
N PRO A 149 17.19 1.19 -3.62
CA PRO A 149 16.42 1.61 -4.81
C PRO A 149 14.96 1.17 -4.70
N ARG A 150 14.00 1.95 -5.24
CA ARG A 150 12.58 1.60 -5.22
C ARG A 150 12.17 0.95 -6.54
N LEU A 151 11.62 -0.26 -6.48
CA LEU A 151 11.07 -0.99 -7.62
C LEU A 151 9.56 -0.75 -7.75
N ARG A 152 9.11 -0.34 -8.93
CA ARG A 152 7.67 -0.15 -9.25
C ARG A 152 6.98 -1.46 -9.63
N ALA A 153 7.27 -2.55 -8.93
CA ALA A 153 6.71 -3.87 -9.19
C ALA A 153 6.20 -4.54 -7.91
N ASP A 154 5.23 -5.43 -8.10
CA ASP A 154 4.71 -6.29 -7.04
C ASP A 154 5.53 -7.59 -7.05
N ILE A 155 6.02 -7.98 -5.86
CA ILE A 155 6.78 -9.20 -5.65
C ILE A 155 5.95 -10.17 -4.81
N TRP A 156 5.91 -11.42 -5.24
CA TRP A 156 5.37 -12.55 -4.48
C TRP A 156 6.52 -13.29 -3.81
N ALA A 157 6.30 -13.73 -2.57
CA ALA A 157 7.27 -14.50 -1.81
C ALA A 157 6.66 -15.85 -1.41
N ASP A 158 7.42 -16.92 -1.60
CA ASP A 158 7.09 -18.29 -1.20
C ASP A 158 8.34 -18.97 -0.63
N ILE A 159 8.16 -19.86 0.35
CA ILE A 159 9.27 -20.63 0.92
C ILE A 159 8.98 -22.10 0.74
N LYS A 160 9.92 -22.81 0.13
CA LYS A 160 9.82 -24.24 -0.07
C LYS A 160 10.93 -25.00 0.63
N GLN A 161 10.57 -26.13 1.21
CA GLN A 161 11.53 -27.14 1.68
C GLN A 161 11.87 -28.06 0.51
N GLY A 162 13.15 -28.20 0.20
CA GLY A 162 13.63 -29.13 -0.81
C GLY A 162 13.57 -30.59 -0.33
N PRO A 163 13.53 -31.56 -1.27
CA PRO A 163 13.53 -32.99 -0.94
C PRO A 163 14.87 -33.46 -0.35
N CYS A 164 15.96 -32.81 -0.74
CA CYS A 164 17.31 -33.09 -0.28
C CYS A 164 18.01 -31.82 0.21
N VAL A 165 19.06 -32.00 1.00
CA VAL A 165 19.93 -30.91 1.43
C VAL A 165 20.97 -30.67 0.33
N SER A 166 21.16 -29.41 -0.05
CA SER A 166 22.22 -29.01 -0.99
C SER A 166 23.62 -29.32 -0.43
N ALA A 167 24.63 -29.34 -1.29
CA ALA A 167 26.02 -29.54 -0.88
C ALA A 167 26.51 -28.50 0.15
N GLU A 168 25.93 -27.30 0.14
CA GLU A 168 26.22 -26.22 1.10
C GLU A 168 25.48 -26.36 2.45
N GLY A 169 24.70 -27.43 2.62
CA GLY A 169 23.92 -27.67 3.84
C GLY A 169 22.60 -26.88 3.91
N LYS A 170 22.13 -26.32 2.80
CA LYS A 170 20.86 -25.57 2.74
C LYS A 170 19.71 -26.49 2.31
N LYS A 171 18.60 -26.46 3.05
CA LYS A 171 17.42 -27.33 2.83
C LYS A 171 16.20 -26.55 2.32
N TYR A 172 16.11 -25.26 2.62
CA TYR A 172 14.97 -24.41 2.24
C TYR A 172 15.38 -23.47 1.11
N VAL A 173 14.40 -22.99 0.35
CA VAL A 173 14.59 -21.96 -0.67
C VAL A 173 13.47 -20.94 -0.53
N ALA A 174 13.84 -19.67 -0.35
CA ALA A 174 12.93 -18.54 -0.48
C ALA A 174 12.91 -18.09 -1.94
N VAL A 175 11.75 -18.20 -2.58
CA VAL A 175 11.53 -17.82 -3.98
C VAL A 175 10.77 -16.51 -4.01
N TYR A 176 11.33 -15.54 -4.71
CA TYR A 176 10.71 -14.26 -5.00
C TYR A 176 10.41 -14.19 -6.49
N ALA A 177 9.19 -13.80 -6.85
CA ALA A 177 8.78 -13.66 -8.23
C ALA A 177 8.06 -12.33 -8.45
N ALA A 178 8.14 -11.79 -9.66
CA ALA A 178 7.39 -10.62 -10.10
C ALA A 178 6.62 -10.94 -11.39
N ALA A 179 5.60 -10.14 -11.69
CA ALA A 179 4.72 -10.37 -12.85
C ALA A 179 5.46 -10.23 -14.18
N CYS A 180 6.59 -9.53 -14.20
CA CYS A 180 7.46 -9.34 -15.37
C CYS A 180 8.32 -10.57 -15.70
N GLN A 181 7.86 -11.79 -15.39
CA GLN A 181 8.58 -13.05 -15.60
C GLN A 181 9.97 -13.09 -14.92
N TRP A 182 10.15 -12.28 -13.89
CA TRP A 182 11.36 -12.26 -13.10
C TRP A 182 11.17 -13.14 -11.87
N ALA A 183 12.13 -14.00 -11.58
CA ALA A 183 12.15 -14.81 -10.37
C ALA A 183 13.57 -15.02 -9.86
N ARG A 184 13.72 -15.09 -8.54
CA ARG A 184 15.00 -15.38 -7.88
C ARG A 184 14.79 -16.19 -6.62
N GLY A 185 15.62 -17.22 -6.47
CA GLY A 185 15.64 -18.09 -5.30
C GLY A 185 16.87 -17.82 -4.44
N TYR A 186 16.69 -17.75 -3.13
CA TYR A 186 17.75 -17.71 -2.14
C TYR A 186 17.67 -18.98 -1.28
N ALA A 187 18.76 -19.74 -1.23
CA ALA A 187 18.82 -20.97 -0.47
C ALA A 187 19.12 -20.68 1.01
N LEU A 188 18.42 -21.38 1.92
CA LEU A 188 18.42 -21.15 3.36
C LEU A 188 18.69 -22.45 4.13
N LYS A 189 19.38 -22.34 5.27
CA LYS A 189 19.59 -23.50 6.16
C LYS A 189 18.34 -23.74 7.00
N LYS A 190 17.69 -22.68 7.46
CA LYS A 190 16.46 -22.72 8.26
C LYS A 190 15.40 -21.79 7.69
N GLU A 191 14.14 -22.12 7.91
CA GLU A 191 13.01 -21.27 7.55
C GLU A 191 13.02 -19.92 8.30
N SER A 192 13.61 -19.87 9.49
CA SER A 192 13.78 -18.63 10.26
C SER A 192 14.76 -17.63 9.63
N GLU A 193 15.61 -18.07 8.69
CA GLU A 193 16.62 -17.20 8.05
C GLU A 193 16.06 -16.37 6.90
N VAL A 194 14.75 -16.46 6.64
CA VAL A 194 14.09 -15.74 5.55
C VAL A 194 14.29 -14.23 5.65
N SER A 195 14.35 -13.69 6.86
CA SER A 195 14.65 -12.27 7.10
C SER A 195 15.94 -11.81 6.41
N ASN A 196 16.96 -12.66 6.41
CA ASN A 196 18.26 -12.36 5.78
C ASN A 196 18.16 -12.41 4.26
N SER A 197 17.46 -13.40 3.70
CA SER A 197 17.22 -13.50 2.25
C SER A 197 16.51 -12.27 1.69
N LEU A 198 15.65 -11.67 2.50
CA LEU A 198 14.83 -10.56 2.11
C LEU A 198 15.61 -9.23 2.16
N LYS A 199 16.55 -9.10 3.10
CA LYS A 199 17.57 -8.03 3.10
C LYS A 199 18.48 -8.14 1.88
N GLU A 200 18.89 -9.36 1.51
CA GLU A 200 19.71 -9.63 0.33
C GLU A 200 18.97 -9.26 -0.97
N LEU A 201 17.71 -9.67 -1.10
CA LEU A 201 16.82 -9.27 -2.20
C LEU A 201 16.76 -7.74 -2.39
N PHE A 202 16.62 -6.99 -1.30
CA PHE A 202 16.51 -5.53 -1.35
C PHE A 202 17.83 -4.85 -1.73
N ARG A 203 18.97 -5.43 -1.34
CA ARG A 203 20.29 -4.95 -1.78
C ARG A 203 20.49 -5.18 -3.27
N ASP A 204 20.04 -6.32 -3.76
CA ASP A 204 20.27 -6.71 -5.15
C ASP A 204 19.37 -5.98 -6.15
N ILE A 205 18.10 -5.75 -5.80
CA ILE A 205 17.05 -5.32 -6.75
C ILE A 205 16.39 -4.02 -6.30
N GLY A 206 16.36 -3.79 -4.99
CA GLY A 206 15.61 -2.72 -4.38
C GLY A 206 14.31 -3.16 -3.72
N PHE A 207 13.66 -2.19 -3.10
CA PHE A 207 12.45 -2.34 -2.32
C PHE A 207 11.20 -2.30 -3.24
N PRO A 208 10.33 -3.33 -3.26
CA PRO A 208 9.16 -3.40 -4.16
C PRO A 208 8.05 -2.37 -3.87
N ARG A 209 7.00 -2.34 -4.73
CA ARG A 209 5.75 -1.54 -4.55
C ARG A 209 4.62 -2.30 -3.84
N VAL A 210 4.62 -3.63 -3.89
CA VAL A 210 3.89 -4.50 -2.95
C VAL A 210 4.69 -5.78 -2.75
N LEU A 211 4.81 -6.29 -1.52
CA LEU A 211 5.32 -7.64 -1.24
C LEU A 211 4.15 -8.47 -0.78
N ARG A 212 3.92 -9.59 -1.46
CA ARG A 212 2.82 -10.52 -1.20
C ARG A 212 3.42 -11.85 -0.73
N PRO A 213 3.74 -11.96 0.57
CA PRO A 213 4.08 -13.25 1.16
C PRO A 213 2.81 -14.08 1.34
N ASP A 214 2.98 -15.39 1.47
CA ASP A 214 1.95 -16.27 1.99
C ASP A 214 1.75 -16.07 3.51
N ASP A 215 0.81 -16.80 4.09
CA ASP A 215 0.54 -16.76 5.54
C ASP A 215 1.50 -17.68 6.33
N ALA A 216 2.69 -17.97 5.78
CA ALA A 216 3.69 -18.77 6.46
C ALA A 216 4.17 -18.04 7.72
N GLN A 217 4.35 -18.80 8.79
CA GLN A 217 4.71 -18.26 10.09
C GLN A 217 6.12 -17.65 10.07
N SER A 218 7.03 -18.18 9.25
CA SER A 218 8.35 -17.61 8.98
C SER A 218 8.31 -16.23 8.30
N LEU A 219 7.35 -16.00 7.39
CA LEU A 219 7.16 -14.71 6.71
C LEU A 219 6.34 -13.69 7.52
N THR A 220 5.66 -14.14 8.57
CA THR A 220 4.72 -13.31 9.34
C THR A 220 5.17 -13.03 10.78
N ALA A 221 5.89 -13.94 11.42
CA ALA A 221 6.23 -13.88 12.84
C ALA A 221 7.75 -13.88 13.14
N GLY A 222 8.62 -13.84 12.11
CA GLY A 222 10.07 -13.83 12.30
C GLY A 222 10.63 -12.51 12.84
N GLU A 223 11.68 -12.60 13.66
CA GLU A 223 12.48 -11.44 14.11
C GLU A 223 13.35 -10.91 12.94
N PHE A 224 13.52 -9.59 12.85
CA PHE A 224 14.20 -8.89 11.76
C PHE A 224 15.28 -7.91 12.25
#